data_AF-A0A3B3ZWN6-F1
#
_entry.id   AF-A0A3B3ZWN6-F1
#
_cell.length_a   1.000
_cell.length_b   1.000
_cell.length_c   1.000
_cell.angle_alpha   90.00
_cell.angle_beta   90.00
_cell.angle_gamma   90.00
#
_symmetry.space_group_name_H-M   'P 1'
#
loop_
_entity.id
_entity.type
_entity.pdbx_description
1 polymer ?
#
loop_
_entity_poly.entity_id
_entity_poly.type
_entity_poly.pdbx_seq_one_letter_code
_entity_poly.pdbx_strand_id
1 'polypeptide(L)'
;LTPFPLFLSFLPKYGEWDNQLGDVLSVTCVSGQAVSHVKSGESGADGRLWRVSCRAFQSDQTPLCQWSAYLNDYQAALDYKCPDNRVISGVYAERSSVQKDRRWKVQCCSVQNFVTYNCKTTSPVNYWTEAFAMPIASGNYLTGIQSSYSAEFHDRRWSFTYCQGRFQ
;
A
#
# COMPACT_ATOMS: atom_id res chain seq x y z
N LEU A 1 36.34 -18.48 0.81
CA LEU A 1 35.31 -17.81 1.61
C LEU A 1 34.73 -16.69 0.76
N THR A 2 33.72 -17.01 -0.05
CA THR A 2 33.03 -16.04 -0.91
C THR A 2 31.95 -15.34 -0.08
N PRO A 3 31.82 -14.00 -0.14
CA PRO A 3 30.80 -13.31 0.61
C PRO A 3 29.44 -13.56 -0.05
N PHE A 4 28.44 -13.91 0.77
CA PHE A 4 27.04 -13.99 0.35
C PHE A 4 26.57 -12.64 -0.20
N PRO A 5 25.83 -12.59 -1.32
CA PRO A 5 25.26 -11.35 -1.79
C PRO A 5 24.09 -10.95 -0.87
N LEU A 6 24.13 -9.72 -0.39
CA LEU A 6 22.98 -9.05 0.23
C LEU A 6 21.87 -8.95 -0.84
N PHE A 7 20.83 -9.77 -0.69
CA PHE A 7 19.63 -9.65 -1.51
C PHE A 7 18.92 -8.33 -1.18
N LEU A 8 19.26 -7.26 -1.91
CA LEU A 8 18.30 -6.18 -2.14
C LEU A 8 17.12 -6.81 -2.88
N SER A 9 15.97 -6.91 -2.23
CA SER A 9 14.73 -7.39 -2.84
C SER A 9 14.22 -6.36 -3.85
N PHE A 10 14.86 -6.28 -5.00
CA PHE A 10 14.31 -5.61 -6.18
C PHE A 10 13.25 -6.53 -6.77
N LEU A 11 11.99 -6.25 -6.47
CA LEU A 11 10.89 -6.83 -7.23
C LEU A 11 11.04 -6.39 -8.69
N PRO A 12 10.88 -7.30 -9.67
CA PRO A 12 10.98 -6.93 -11.07
C PRO A 12 9.87 -5.91 -11.39
N LYS A 13 10.27 -4.69 -11.77
CA LYS A 13 9.34 -3.70 -12.32
C LYS A 13 9.00 -4.11 -13.75
N TYR A 14 7.72 -4.30 -14.03
CA TYR A 14 7.22 -4.59 -15.36
C TYR A 14 6.87 -3.27 -16.05
N GLY A 15 7.89 -2.64 -16.64
CA GLY A 15 7.79 -1.27 -17.13
C GLY A 15 7.56 -0.30 -15.97
N GLU A 16 6.45 0.45 -16.03
CA GLU A 16 6.10 1.41 -14.98
C GLU A 16 5.39 0.80 -13.75
N TRP A 17 5.02 -0.48 -13.79
CA TRP A 17 4.16 -1.12 -12.79
C TRP A 17 4.91 -2.13 -11.93
N ASP A 18 4.46 -2.31 -10.69
CA ASP A 18 5.04 -3.25 -9.71
C ASP A 18 4.40 -4.65 -9.78
N ASN A 19 3.41 -4.85 -10.66
CA ASN A 19 2.83 -6.15 -10.99
C ASN A 19 2.40 -6.20 -12.46
N GLN A 20 2.16 -7.41 -12.98
CA GLN A 20 1.42 -7.63 -14.22
C GLN A 20 -0.08 -7.81 -13.93
N LEU A 21 -0.91 -7.78 -14.97
CA LEU A 21 -2.31 -8.19 -14.86
C LEU A 21 -2.40 -9.65 -14.42
N GLY A 22 -3.39 -9.99 -13.59
CA GLY A 22 -3.53 -11.33 -13.01
C GLY A 22 -2.57 -11.65 -11.85
N ASP A 23 -1.43 -10.97 -11.75
CA ASP A 23 -0.40 -11.26 -10.75
C ASP A 23 -0.63 -10.61 -9.38
N VAL A 24 0.16 -11.08 -8.42
CA VAL A 24 0.30 -10.54 -7.08
C VAL A 24 0.94 -9.15 -7.12
N LEU A 25 0.44 -8.22 -6.32
CA LEU A 25 1.20 -7.04 -5.93
C LEU A 25 2.00 -7.38 -4.67
N SER A 26 3.30 -7.15 -4.69
CA SER A 26 4.14 -7.26 -3.50
C SER A 26 5.12 -6.10 -3.55
N VAL A 27 5.01 -5.15 -2.64
CA VAL A 27 5.96 -4.03 -2.50
C VAL A 27 6.27 -3.84 -1.03
N THR A 28 7.56 -3.81 -0.70
CA THR A 28 8.07 -3.43 0.61
C THR A 28 9.04 -2.28 0.41
N CYS A 29 8.79 -1.14 1.04
CA CYS A 29 9.72 -0.04 1.04
C CYS A 29 11.00 -0.44 1.78
N VAL A 30 12.14 0.12 1.35
CA VAL A 30 13.42 -0.11 2.02
C VAL A 30 13.32 0.38 3.48
N SER A 31 14.11 -0.21 4.38
CA SER A 31 14.17 0.24 5.78
C SER A 31 14.36 1.76 5.87
N GLY A 32 13.57 2.39 6.74
CA GLY A 32 13.53 3.85 6.85
C GLY A 32 12.74 4.55 5.74
N GLN A 33 11.93 3.84 4.95
CA GLN A 33 11.02 4.45 3.97
C GLN A 33 9.55 4.11 4.27
N ALA A 34 8.66 5.00 3.82
CA ALA A 34 7.21 4.84 3.84
C ALA A 34 6.62 4.95 2.43
N VAL A 35 5.42 4.41 2.24
CA VAL A 35 4.67 4.60 0.99
C VAL A 35 4.36 6.08 0.81
N SER A 36 4.70 6.60 -0.38
CA SER A 36 4.58 8.02 -0.75
C SER A 36 3.63 8.28 -1.91
N HIS A 37 3.31 7.23 -2.68
CA HIS A 37 2.39 7.30 -3.80
C HIS A 37 1.75 5.93 -4.02
N VAL A 38 0.44 5.90 -4.21
CA VAL A 38 -0.28 4.71 -4.67
C VAL A 38 -0.96 5.07 -5.99
N LYS A 39 -0.59 4.40 -7.07
CA LYS A 39 -1.19 4.54 -8.39
C LYS A 39 -1.77 3.20 -8.82
N SER A 40 -2.94 3.24 -9.43
CA SER A 40 -3.54 2.09 -10.08
C SER A 40 -3.96 2.44 -11.50
N GLY A 41 -3.74 1.53 -12.43
CA GLY A 41 -4.34 1.61 -13.76
C GLY A 41 -5.83 1.30 -13.72
N GLU A 42 -6.48 1.40 -14.87
CA GLU A 42 -7.87 0.97 -15.04
C GLU A 42 -8.01 -0.53 -14.75
N SER A 43 -9.20 -0.95 -14.33
CA SER A 43 -9.50 -2.37 -14.14
C SER A 43 -9.91 -2.99 -15.47
N GLY A 44 -9.25 -4.10 -15.82
CA GLY A 44 -9.67 -4.99 -16.92
C GLY A 44 -10.13 -6.35 -16.41
N ALA A 45 -10.37 -7.29 -17.33
CA ALA A 45 -10.78 -8.67 -17.00
C ALA A 45 -9.80 -9.37 -16.03
N ASP A 46 -8.51 -9.08 -16.18
CA ASP A 46 -7.43 -9.65 -15.37
C ASP A 46 -7.06 -8.78 -14.15
N GLY A 47 -7.88 -7.77 -13.84
CA GLY A 47 -7.74 -6.87 -12.71
C GLY A 47 -6.95 -5.61 -13.04
N ARG A 48 -6.22 -5.10 -12.03
CA ARG A 48 -5.53 -3.80 -12.06
C ARG A 48 -4.01 -3.96 -12.05
N LEU A 49 -3.35 -3.03 -12.71
CA LEU A 49 -1.92 -2.75 -12.52
C LEU A 49 -1.75 -1.76 -11.36
N TRP A 50 -0.68 -1.92 -10.60
CA TRP A 50 -0.39 -1.17 -9.39
C TRP A 50 1.04 -0.65 -9.41
N ARG A 51 1.20 0.58 -8.93
CA ARG A 51 2.51 1.18 -8.67
C ARG A 51 2.51 1.82 -7.31
N VAL A 52 3.45 1.43 -6.47
CA VAL A 52 3.65 1.94 -5.12
C VAL A 52 5.04 2.55 -5.05
N SER A 53 5.10 3.87 -4.86
CA SER A 53 6.37 4.56 -4.64
C SER A 53 6.63 4.70 -3.14
N CYS A 54 7.90 4.73 -2.78
CA CYS A 54 8.37 4.94 -1.42
C CYS A 54 9.12 6.27 -1.28
N ARG A 55 9.20 6.79 -0.06
CA ARG A 55 10.07 7.92 0.29
C ARG A 55 10.70 7.68 1.65
N ALA A 56 11.88 8.27 1.87
CA ALA A 56 12.53 8.25 3.16
C ALA A 56 11.65 8.87 4.26
N PHE A 57 11.59 8.18 5.40
CA PHE A 57 11.37 8.82 6.70
C PHE A 57 12.55 9.72 6.97
N GLN A 58 12.30 10.90 7.55
CA GLN A 58 13.35 11.81 7.97
C GLN A 58 13.90 11.35 9.34
N SER A 59 14.38 10.11 9.44
CA SER A 59 14.98 9.53 10.64
C SER A 59 16.01 8.47 10.28
N ASP A 60 17.13 8.48 11.01
CA ASP A 60 18.21 7.50 10.91
C ASP A 60 17.97 6.25 11.77
N GLN A 61 16.84 6.20 12.48
CA GLN A 61 16.49 5.09 13.34
C GLN A 61 16.02 3.87 12.55
N THR A 62 16.35 2.68 13.05
CA THR A 62 15.80 1.44 12.51
C THR A 62 14.31 1.34 12.85
N PRO A 63 13.41 1.23 11.86
CA PRO A 63 11.98 1.14 12.12
C PRO A 63 11.57 -0.24 12.64
N LEU A 64 10.58 -0.25 13.53
CA LEU A 64 9.88 -1.45 13.96
C LEU A 64 8.69 -1.71 13.02
N CYS A 65 8.80 -2.75 12.21
CA CYS A 65 7.87 -3.03 11.12
C CYS A 65 7.17 -4.38 11.30
N GLN A 66 5.86 -4.41 11.03
CA GLN A 66 5.05 -5.63 11.13
C GLN A 66 4.06 -5.72 9.99
N TRP A 67 4.01 -6.88 9.34
CA TRP A 67 2.97 -7.21 8.36
C TRP A 67 1.68 -7.61 9.08
N SER A 68 0.54 -7.18 8.55
CA SER A 68 -0.76 -7.67 8.95
C SER A 68 -1.00 -9.09 8.43
N ALA A 69 -1.99 -9.77 9.03
CA ALA A 69 -2.69 -10.85 8.33
C ALA A 69 -3.45 -10.30 7.10
N TYR A 70 -4.14 -11.17 6.36
CA TYR A 70 -5.08 -10.69 5.33
C TYR A 70 -6.15 -9.83 6.01
N LEU A 71 -6.29 -8.60 5.51
CA LEU A 71 -7.15 -7.56 6.07
C LEU A 71 -8.61 -7.69 5.62
N ASN A 72 -8.83 -8.45 4.56
CA ASN A 72 -10.14 -8.73 4.00
C ASN A 72 -10.13 -10.10 3.31
N ASP A 73 -11.31 -10.71 3.21
CA ASP A 73 -11.54 -11.80 2.27
C ASP A 73 -11.85 -11.26 0.87
N TYR A 74 -11.79 -12.12 -0.14
CA TYR A 74 -12.20 -11.77 -1.50
C TYR A 74 -13.64 -11.26 -1.52
N GLN A 75 -13.89 -10.23 -2.33
CA GLN A 75 -15.15 -9.51 -2.50
C GLN A 75 -15.67 -8.81 -1.23
N ALA A 76 -15.04 -9.01 -0.08
CA ALA A 76 -15.33 -8.30 1.15
C ALA A 76 -14.74 -6.88 1.13
N ALA A 77 -15.38 -6.00 1.88
CA ALA A 77 -14.85 -4.67 2.16
C ALA A 77 -13.51 -4.76 2.92
N LEU A 78 -12.66 -3.78 2.68
CA LEU A 78 -11.41 -3.56 3.39
C LEU A 78 -11.54 -2.23 4.13
N ASP A 79 -11.31 -2.24 5.44
CA ASP A 79 -11.19 -1.01 6.24
C ASP A 79 -10.12 -1.23 7.30
N TYR A 80 -8.95 -0.63 7.09
CA TYR A 80 -7.82 -0.82 7.99
C TYR A 80 -7.02 0.46 8.17
N LYS A 81 -6.63 0.70 9.43
CA LYS A 81 -5.66 1.72 9.82
C LYS A 81 -4.54 1.03 10.61
N CYS A 82 -3.31 1.41 10.32
CA CYS A 82 -2.17 1.06 11.16
C CYS A 82 -2.42 1.52 12.60
N PRO A 83 -1.87 0.82 13.61
CA PRO A 83 -1.88 1.30 14.98
C PRO A 83 -1.27 2.70 15.09
N ASP A 84 -1.58 3.39 16.18
CA ASP A 84 -1.12 4.76 16.41
C ASP A 84 0.38 4.93 16.18
N ASN A 85 0.74 6.05 15.55
CA ASN A 85 2.12 6.43 15.25
C ASN A 85 2.87 5.48 14.30
N ARG A 86 2.14 4.63 13.57
CA ARG A 86 2.69 3.81 12.50
C ARG A 86 2.17 4.24 11.14
N VAL A 87 2.98 4.01 10.12
CA VAL A 87 2.66 4.33 8.73
C VAL A 87 2.81 3.08 7.87
N ILE A 88 2.13 3.08 6.73
CA ILE A 88 2.23 2.02 5.74
C ILE A 88 3.58 2.13 5.02
N SER A 89 4.36 1.06 5.10
CA SER A 89 5.67 0.90 4.44
C SER A 89 5.68 -0.24 3.42
N GLY A 90 4.61 -0.99 3.31
CA GLY A 90 4.52 -2.13 2.40
C GLY A 90 3.07 -2.47 2.11
N VAL A 91 2.84 -2.98 0.91
CA VAL A 91 1.53 -3.40 0.43
C VAL A 91 1.70 -4.74 -0.28
N TYR A 92 0.82 -5.67 0.05
CA TYR A 92 0.74 -6.95 -0.61
C TYR A 92 -0.71 -7.26 -0.97
N ALA A 93 -0.95 -7.76 -2.17
CA ALA A 93 -2.28 -8.12 -2.64
C ALA A 93 -2.24 -9.41 -3.43
N GLU A 94 -2.93 -10.43 -2.92
CA GLU A 94 -3.08 -11.71 -3.59
C GLU A 94 -4.33 -11.69 -4.47
N ARG A 95 -4.20 -12.12 -5.72
CA ARG A 95 -5.27 -12.17 -6.71
C ARG A 95 -5.83 -13.59 -6.82
N SER A 96 -7.16 -13.75 -6.89
CA SER A 96 -7.81 -15.05 -7.10
C SER A 96 -8.59 -15.10 -8.40
N SER A 97 -8.10 -15.83 -9.41
CA SER A 97 -8.76 -15.97 -10.73
C SER A 97 -10.24 -16.35 -10.61
N VAL A 98 -10.57 -17.22 -9.67
CA VAL A 98 -11.95 -17.67 -9.38
C VAL A 98 -12.82 -16.53 -8.87
N GLN A 99 -12.37 -15.79 -7.85
CA GLN A 99 -13.18 -14.73 -7.24
C GLN A 99 -13.15 -13.41 -8.03
N LYS A 100 -12.27 -13.33 -9.02
CA LYS A 100 -11.97 -12.14 -9.81
C LYS A 100 -11.62 -10.91 -8.99
N ASP A 101 -10.96 -11.10 -7.85
CA ASP A 101 -10.70 -10.04 -6.89
C ASP A 101 -9.41 -10.27 -6.09
N ARG A 102 -9.00 -9.28 -5.28
CA ARG A 102 -7.82 -9.31 -4.42
C ARG A 102 -8.14 -9.23 -2.93
N ARG A 103 -7.32 -9.92 -2.14
CA ARG A 103 -7.22 -9.74 -0.68
C ARG A 103 -5.89 -9.11 -0.29
N TRP A 104 -5.91 -8.26 0.71
CA TRP A 104 -4.83 -7.31 0.96
C TRP A 104 -4.13 -7.53 2.29
N LYS A 105 -2.83 -7.23 2.34
CA LYS A 105 -2.03 -7.07 3.56
C LYS A 105 -1.27 -5.76 3.47
N VAL A 106 -0.95 -5.18 4.61
CA VAL A 106 -0.06 -4.02 4.68
C VAL A 106 1.01 -4.24 5.72
N GLN A 107 2.16 -3.60 5.52
CA GLN A 107 3.19 -3.49 6.53
C GLN A 107 3.08 -2.12 7.20
N CYS A 108 3.02 -2.12 8.53
CA CYS A 108 3.03 -0.91 9.34
C CYS A 108 4.38 -0.77 10.05
N CYS A 109 5.05 0.36 9.90
CA CYS A 109 6.31 0.69 10.58
C CYS A 109 6.15 1.90 11.50
N SER A 110 6.87 1.89 12.61
CA SER A 110 7.11 3.06 13.48
C SER A 110 8.60 3.24 13.74
N VAL A 111 9.00 4.46 14.03
CA VAL A 111 10.30 4.81 14.62
C VAL A 111 10.05 5.49 15.96
N GLN A 112 11.06 5.50 16.83
CA GLN A 112 10.91 6.06 18.18
C GLN A 112 10.64 7.58 18.10
N ASN A 113 9.79 8.08 19.01
CA ASN A 113 9.37 9.48 19.10
C ASN A 113 8.65 10.05 17.86
N PHE A 114 8.36 9.25 16.84
CA PHE A 114 7.49 9.69 15.77
C PHE A 114 6.04 9.63 16.22
N VAL A 115 5.29 10.69 15.92
CA VAL A 115 3.85 10.75 16.20
C VAL A 115 3.07 11.18 14.98
N THR A 116 1.90 10.57 14.81
CA THR A 116 0.92 10.91 13.77
C THR A 116 -0.23 11.72 14.34
N TYR A 117 -0.65 12.77 13.65
CA TYR A 117 -1.73 13.66 14.08
C TYR A 117 -2.48 14.22 12.88
N ASN A 118 -3.62 14.90 13.13
CA ASN A 118 -4.45 15.53 12.09
C ASN A 118 -4.78 14.57 10.92
N CYS A 119 -5.15 13.34 11.25
CA CYS A 119 -5.47 12.30 10.27
C CYS A 119 -6.73 12.63 9.47
N LYS A 120 -6.68 12.39 8.17
CA LYS A 120 -7.79 12.57 7.24
C LYS A 120 -7.93 11.35 6.36
N THR A 121 -9.17 10.98 6.10
CA THR A 121 -9.53 9.96 5.11
C THR A 121 -10.05 10.65 3.87
N THR A 122 -9.55 10.25 2.70
CA THR A 122 -10.05 10.79 1.44
C THR A 122 -11.48 10.30 1.19
N SER A 123 -12.29 11.14 0.55
CA SER A 123 -13.38 10.60 -0.28
C SER A 123 -12.80 9.59 -1.28
N PRO A 124 -13.61 8.66 -1.81
CA PRO A 124 -13.02 7.65 -2.67
C PRO A 124 -12.40 8.27 -3.93
N VAL A 125 -11.19 7.84 -4.24
CA VAL A 125 -10.30 8.49 -5.21
C VAL A 125 -10.52 8.04 -6.65
N ASN A 126 -11.39 7.06 -6.86
CA ASN A 126 -11.80 6.55 -8.16
C ASN A 126 -13.29 6.17 -8.14
N TYR A 127 -13.88 6.06 -9.33
CA TYR A 127 -15.03 5.18 -9.55
C TYR A 127 -14.57 3.77 -9.92
N TRP A 128 -15.47 2.79 -9.97
CA TRP A 128 -15.12 1.45 -10.44
C TRP A 128 -14.55 1.50 -11.86
N THR A 129 -13.63 0.59 -12.16
CA THR A 129 -12.82 0.49 -13.39
C THR A 129 -11.86 1.63 -13.67
N GLU A 130 -12.06 2.81 -13.10
CA GLU A 130 -11.19 3.97 -13.35
C GLU A 130 -9.81 3.81 -12.73
N ALA A 131 -8.81 4.38 -13.40
CA ALA A 131 -7.47 4.57 -12.86
C ALA A 131 -7.46 5.67 -11.78
N PHE A 132 -6.43 5.66 -10.93
CA PHE A 132 -6.17 6.76 -10.02
C PHE A 132 -4.68 6.90 -9.69
N ALA A 133 -4.33 8.08 -9.19
CA ALA A 133 -3.03 8.38 -8.61
C ALA A 133 -3.25 9.15 -7.31
N MET A 134 -2.79 8.60 -6.19
CA MET A 134 -2.92 9.20 -4.86
C MET A 134 -1.53 9.54 -4.30
N PRO A 135 -0.98 10.72 -4.64
CA PRO A 135 0.26 11.20 -4.05
C PRO A 135 0.03 11.62 -2.60
N ILE A 136 0.88 11.16 -1.70
CA ILE A 136 0.85 11.62 -0.32
C ILE A 136 1.76 12.84 -0.22
N ALA A 137 1.21 14.00 0.12
CA ALA A 137 1.99 15.23 0.24
C ALA A 137 3.13 15.12 1.27
N SER A 138 4.16 15.95 1.14
CA SER A 138 5.25 16.01 2.12
C SER A 138 4.71 16.36 3.51
N GLY A 139 5.33 15.83 4.56
CA GLY A 139 4.87 15.96 5.95
C GLY A 139 3.62 15.13 6.31
N ASN A 140 2.95 14.52 5.32
CA ASN A 140 1.88 13.55 5.55
C ASN A 140 2.41 12.12 5.36
N TYR A 141 1.71 11.13 5.89
CA TYR A 141 2.09 9.72 5.80
C TYR A 141 0.84 8.88 5.61
N LEU A 142 0.92 7.88 4.73
CA LEU A 142 -0.18 6.95 4.54
C LEU A 142 -0.29 6.05 5.78
N THR A 143 -1.45 6.01 6.41
CA THR A 143 -1.69 5.25 7.65
C THR A 143 -2.86 4.29 7.56
N GLY A 144 -3.69 4.38 6.51
CA GLY A 144 -4.80 3.46 6.34
C GLY A 144 -5.28 3.33 4.91
N ILE A 145 -6.00 2.25 4.65
CA ILE A 145 -6.54 1.87 3.36
C ILE A 145 -7.97 1.39 3.54
N GLN A 146 -8.85 1.86 2.66
CA GLN A 146 -10.26 1.50 2.62
C GLN A 146 -10.67 1.14 1.20
N SER A 147 -11.49 0.10 1.07
CA SER A 147 -12.02 -0.30 -0.22
C SER A 147 -13.34 -1.06 -0.15
N SER A 148 -14.22 -0.78 -1.10
CA SER A 148 -15.47 -1.50 -1.32
C SER A 148 -15.46 -2.19 -2.68
N TYR A 149 -15.82 -3.47 -2.71
CA TYR A 149 -15.98 -4.25 -3.94
C TYR A 149 -17.37 -4.05 -4.55
N SER A 150 -17.46 -4.07 -5.88
CA SER A 150 -18.72 -4.20 -6.62
C SER A 150 -18.71 -5.48 -7.45
N ALA A 151 -19.76 -6.27 -7.31
CA ALA A 151 -19.98 -7.47 -8.13
C ALA A 151 -20.39 -7.13 -9.57
N GLU A 152 -21.01 -5.97 -9.80
CA GLU A 152 -21.38 -5.51 -11.14
C GLU A 152 -20.14 -5.18 -11.98
N PHE A 153 -19.20 -4.45 -11.38
CA PHE A 153 -17.95 -4.04 -12.06
C PHE A 153 -16.81 -5.04 -11.87
N HIS A 154 -16.97 -6.03 -10.99
CA HIS A 154 -15.92 -6.94 -10.52
C HIS A 154 -14.64 -6.19 -10.08
N ASP A 155 -14.82 -5.09 -9.37
CA ASP A 155 -13.74 -4.16 -9.07
C ASP A 155 -13.95 -3.40 -7.76
N ARG A 156 -12.93 -2.66 -7.35
CA ARG A 156 -12.82 -1.97 -6.07
C ARG A 156 -12.73 -0.46 -6.22
N ARG A 157 -13.48 0.24 -5.36
CA ARG A 157 -13.34 1.67 -5.09
C ARG A 157 -12.38 1.87 -3.92
N TRP A 158 -11.56 2.92 -3.94
CA TRP A 158 -10.47 3.10 -2.97
C TRP A 158 -10.55 4.43 -2.22
N SER A 159 -10.29 4.40 -0.93
CA SER A 159 -10.07 5.56 -0.06
C SER A 159 -8.80 5.34 0.75
N PHE A 160 -8.11 6.41 1.11
CA PHE A 160 -6.85 6.34 1.84
C PHE A 160 -6.89 7.25 3.05
N THR A 161 -6.35 6.77 4.17
CA THR A 161 -6.14 7.60 5.36
C THR A 161 -4.69 8.04 5.40
N TYR A 162 -4.46 9.33 5.54
CA TYR A 162 -3.14 9.92 5.75
C TYR A 162 -3.16 10.82 6.98
N CYS A 163 -2.02 10.92 7.66
CA CYS A 163 -1.84 11.76 8.83
C CYS A 163 -0.62 12.65 8.65
N GLN A 164 -0.61 13.82 9.28
CA GLN A 164 0.62 14.58 9.48
C GLN A 164 1.54 13.82 10.44
N GLY A 165 2.85 13.91 10.24
CA GLY A 165 3.84 13.27 11.10
C GLY A 165 4.90 14.25 11.58
N ARG A 166 5.38 14.05 12.81
CA ARG A 166 6.53 14.79 13.37
C ARG A 166 7.27 13.94 14.39
N PHE A 167 8.52 14.29 14.65
CA PHE A 167 9.30 13.75 15.75
C PHE A 167 9.07 14.61 17.00
N GLN A 168 9.05 13.96 18.16
CA GLN A 168 9.00 14.57 19.49
C GLN A 168 10.36 14.55 20.17
#